data_AF-W4N9G8-F1
#
_entry.id   AF-W4N9G8-F1
#
_cell.length_a   1.000
_cell.length_b   1.000
_cell.length_c   1.000
_cell.angle_alpha   90.00
_cell.angle_beta   90.00
_cell.angle_gamma   90.00
#
_symmetry.space_group_name_H-M   'P 1'
#
loop_
_entity.id
_entity.type
_entity.pdbx_description
1 polymer ?
#
loop_
_entity_poly.entity_id
_entity_poly.type
_entity_poly.pdbx_seq_one_letter_code
_entity_poly.pdbx_strand_id
1 'polypeptide(L)'
;MFTATDYTKTAAYADIDHCWNGSEYYLEAHEENGAWETIDRDQAVSEDGKAYYAEYFFGKEGDDVRIPERTYAAEDIETYAQTW
;
A
#
# COMPACT_ATOMS: atom_id res chain seq x y z
N MET A 1 13.89 -15.43 -17.12
CA MET A 1 12.87 -14.89 -18.04
C MET A 1 11.84 -14.25 -17.15
N PHE A 2 11.83 -12.92 -17.04
CA PHE A 2 10.84 -12.21 -16.24
C PHE A 2 9.55 -12.17 -17.05
N THR A 3 8.45 -12.66 -16.47
CA THR A 3 7.14 -12.57 -17.14
C THR A 3 6.62 -11.14 -17.00
N ALA A 4 5.66 -10.74 -17.83
CA ALA A 4 5.03 -9.42 -17.70
C ALA A 4 4.47 -9.18 -16.29
N THR A 5 4.01 -10.25 -15.62
CA THR A 5 3.54 -10.26 -14.22
C THR A 5 4.65 -9.94 -13.21
N ASP A 6 5.88 -10.43 -13.44
CA ASP A 6 7.02 -10.08 -12.58
C ASP A 6 7.39 -8.60 -12.75
N TYR A 7 7.27 -8.05 -13.96
CA TYR A 7 7.61 -6.65 -14.23
C TYR A 7 6.59 -5.69 -13.61
N THR A 8 5.28 -5.96 -13.73
CA THR A 8 4.24 -5.18 -13.03
C THR A 8 4.36 -5.28 -11.52
N LYS A 9 4.70 -6.46 -10.97
CA LYS A 9 5.01 -6.60 -9.55
C LYS A 9 6.23 -5.78 -9.13
N THR A 10 7.27 -5.75 -9.95
CA THR A 10 8.50 -4.97 -9.66
C THR A 10 8.24 -3.46 -9.72
N ALA A 11 7.41 -3.00 -10.65
CA ALA A 11 7.02 -1.60 -10.75
C ALA A 11 6.12 -1.18 -9.57
N ALA A 12 5.04 -1.92 -9.32
CA ALA A 12 4.16 -1.69 -8.18
C ALA A 12 4.93 -1.75 -6.85
N TYR A 13 5.90 -2.65 -6.72
CA TYR A 13 6.81 -2.70 -5.58
C TYR A 13 7.61 -1.39 -5.42
N ALA A 14 8.21 -0.87 -6.50
CA ALA A 14 8.98 0.36 -6.43
C ALA A 14 8.12 1.58 -6.08
N ASP A 15 6.88 1.62 -6.56
CA ASP A 15 5.92 2.67 -6.21
C ASP A 15 5.49 2.55 -4.73
N ILE A 16 5.15 1.34 -4.26
CA ILE A 16 4.82 1.09 -2.84
C ILE A 16 6.01 1.43 -1.95
N ASP A 17 7.23 0.99 -2.28
CA ASP A 17 8.46 1.29 -1.51
C ASP A 17 8.69 2.81 -1.39
N HIS A 18 8.51 3.53 -2.50
CA HIS A 18 8.64 4.98 -2.54
C HIS A 18 7.62 5.66 -1.62
N CYS A 19 6.34 5.27 -1.69
CA CYS A 19 5.30 5.81 -0.84
C CYS A 19 5.44 5.36 0.62
N TRP A 20 5.91 4.14 0.86
CA TRP A 20 6.10 3.57 2.19
C TRP A 20 7.25 4.26 2.92
N ASN A 21 8.38 4.50 2.26
CA ASN A 21 9.53 5.15 2.90
C ASN A 21 9.49 6.69 2.80
N GLY A 22 8.62 7.24 1.95
CA GLY A 22 8.47 8.68 1.78
C GLY A 22 7.76 9.34 2.96
N SER A 23 8.46 10.24 3.66
CA SER A 23 7.92 10.96 4.82
C SER A 23 6.79 11.93 4.48
N GLU A 24 6.64 12.30 3.21
CA GLU A 24 5.54 13.14 2.73
C GLU A 24 4.21 12.40 2.60
N TYR A 25 4.26 11.06 2.62
CA TYR A 25 3.08 10.21 2.49
C TYR A 25 2.56 9.77 3.85
N TYR A 26 1.25 9.88 4.03
CA TYR A 26 0.51 9.24 5.10
C TYR A 26 -0.26 8.04 4.54
N LEU A 27 -0.53 7.05 5.39
CA LEU A 27 -1.23 5.83 5.01
C LEU A 27 -2.67 5.91 5.49
N GLU A 28 -3.61 5.71 4.58
CA GLU A 28 -5.01 5.42 4.90
C GLU A 28 -5.32 3.97 4.53
N ALA A 29 -6.23 3.34 5.26
CA ALA A 29 -6.73 2.02 4.94
C ALA A 29 -8.22 1.90 5.26
N HIS A 30 -8.89 0.90 4.68
CA HIS A 30 -10.26 0.54 5.07
C HIS A 30 -10.50 -0.96 4.98
N GLU A 31 -11.43 -1.43 5.80
CA GLU A 31 -12.01 -2.77 5.67
C GLU A 31 -12.97 -2.85 4.48
N GLU A 32 -13.35 -4.05 4.03
CA GLU A 32 -14.12 -4.30 2.79
C GLU A 32 -15.39 -3.43 2.60
N ASN A 33 -15.98 -2.91 3.68
CA ASN A 33 -17.06 -1.91 3.65
C ASN A 33 -16.92 -0.84 4.75
N GLY A 34 -15.70 -0.64 5.26
CA GLY A 34 -15.37 0.31 6.30
C GLY A 34 -15.20 1.73 5.78
N ALA A 35 -15.17 2.69 6.70
CA ALA A 35 -14.66 4.02 6.37
C ALA A 35 -13.14 3.96 6.22
N TRP A 36 -12.60 4.83 5.38
CA TRP A 36 -11.17 5.07 5.32
C TRP A 36 -10.70 5.76 6.60
N GLU A 37 -9.64 5.23 7.19
CA GLU A 37 -9.00 5.77 8.38
C GLU A 37 -7.49 5.91 8.14
N THR A 38 -6.90 6.98 8.67
CA THR A 38 -5.44 7.14 8.67
C THR A 38 -4.83 6.21 9.69
N ILE A 39 -3.88 5.38 9.26
CA ILE A 39 -3.19 4.39 10.09
C ILE A 39 -1.68 4.62 10.05
N ASP A 40 -0.98 4.11 11.07
CA ASP A 40 0.47 3.97 10.99
C ASP A 40 0.86 2.77 10.12
N ARG A 41 2.06 2.85 9.53
CA ARG A 41 2.61 1.77 8.67
C ARG A 41 2.78 0.46 9.43
N ASP A 42 3.17 0.52 10.70
CA ASP A 42 3.25 -0.64 11.59
C ASP A 42 1.89 -1.29 11.91
N GLN A 43 0.78 -0.59 11.62
CA GLN A 43 -0.58 -1.13 11.77
C GLN A 43 -1.14 -1.69 10.47
N ALA A 44 -0.43 -1.51 9.35
CA ALA A 44 -0.92 -1.93 8.05
C ALA A 44 -0.81 -3.44 7.86
N VAL A 45 0.25 -4.06 8.38
CA VAL A 45 0.52 -5.50 8.24
C VAL A 45 0.88 -6.14 9.57
N SER A 46 0.56 -7.42 9.72
CA SER A 46 0.96 -8.23 10.86
C SER A 46 2.45 -8.55 10.84
N GLU A 47 2.96 -9.11 11.94
CA GLU A 47 4.35 -9.61 12.03
C GLU A 47 4.67 -10.68 10.98
N ASP A 48 3.67 -11.42 10.49
CA ASP A 48 3.80 -12.40 9.40
C ASP A 48 3.65 -11.77 7.99
N GLY A 49 3.52 -10.44 7.89
CA GLY A 49 3.32 -9.74 6.63
C GLY A 49 1.92 -9.87 6.04
N LYS A 50 0.89 -10.11 6.86
CA LYS A 50 -0.52 -10.14 6.42
C LYS A 50 -1.20 -8.80 6.60
N ALA A 51 -1.94 -8.35 5.60
CA ALA A 51 -2.69 -7.11 5.65
C ALA A 51 -3.87 -7.22 6.62
N TYR A 52 -4.07 -6.20 7.46
CA TYR A 52 -5.25 -6.10 8.32
C TYR A 52 -6.48 -5.54 7.61
N TYR A 53 -6.27 -4.75 6.56
CA TYR A 53 -7.30 -4.01 5.84
C TYR A 53 -7.46 -4.54 4.40
N ALA A 54 -8.57 -4.17 3.74
CA ALA A 54 -8.87 -4.63 2.39
C ALA A 54 -8.13 -3.82 1.31
N GLU A 55 -8.06 -2.50 1.48
CA GLU A 55 -7.33 -1.60 0.58
C GLU A 55 -6.58 -0.53 1.37
N TYR A 56 -5.53 -0.01 0.73
CA TYR A 56 -4.58 0.94 1.28
C TYR A 56 -4.39 2.09 0.30
N PHE A 57 -4.25 3.30 0.82
CA PHE A 57 -4.04 4.50 0.03
C PHE A 57 -2.92 5.36 0.62
N PHE A 58 -1.96 5.73 -0.23
CA PHE A 58 -0.87 6.63 0.14
C PHE A 58 -1.21 8.07 -0.28
N GLY A 59 -1.80 8.79 0.66
CA GLY A 59 -2.08 10.21 0.51
C GLY A 59 -0.86 11.06 0.83
N LYS A 60 -0.82 12.28 0.28
CA LYS A 60 0.13 13.32 0.66
C LYS A 60 -0.59 14.63 0.91
N GLU A 61 0.06 15.54 1.64
CA GLU A 61 -0.50 16.87 1.86
C GLU A 61 -0.79 17.56 0.51
N GLY A 62 -2.02 18.04 0.35
CA GLY A 62 -2.50 18.65 -0.90
C GLY A 62 -3.20 17.71 -1.87
N ASP A 63 -3.38 16.42 -1.54
CA ASP A 63 -4.31 15.57 -2.27
C ASP A 63 -5.77 15.90 -1.87
N ASP A 64 -6.52 16.51 -2.79
CA ASP A 64 -7.96 16.78 -2.59
C ASP A 64 -8.82 15.50 -2.67
N VAL A 65 -8.30 14.45 -3.33
CA VAL A 65 -8.99 13.18 -3.56
C VAL A 65 -8.02 12.00 -3.51
N ARG A 66 -8.55 10.80 -3.24
CA ARG A 66 -7.77 9.56 -3.33
C ARG A 66 -7.43 9.28 -4.79
N ILE A 67 -6.14 9.20 -5.10
CA ILE A 67 -5.64 8.98 -6.45
C ILE A 67 -5.48 7.46 -6.68
N PRO A 68 -6.14 6.89 -7.71
CA PRO A 68 -6.13 5.45 -7.97
C PRO A 68 -4.74 4.86 -8.15
N GLU A 69 -3.80 5.64 -8.68
CA GLU A 69 -2.40 5.22 -8.89
C GLU A 69 -1.62 5.03 -7.57
N ARG A 70 -2.18 5.49 -6.45
CA ARG A 70 -1.62 5.35 -5.09
C ARG A 70 -2.54 4.54 -4.17
N THR A 71 -3.51 3.85 -4.76
CA THR A 71 -4.40 2.90 -4.08
C THR A 71 -3.94 1.48 -4.41
N TYR A 72 -3.77 0.66 -3.38
CA TYR A 72 -3.26 -0.70 -3.49
C TYR A 72 -4.18 -1.66 -2.75
N ALA A 73 -4.36 -2.85 -3.30
CA ALA A 73 -5.09 -3.91 -2.64
C ALA A 73 -4.27 -4.52 -1.51
N ALA A 74 -4.94 -5.16 -0.56
CA ALA A 74 -4.30 -5.95 0.50
C ALA A 74 -3.20 -6.88 -0.05
N GLU A 75 -3.48 -7.60 -1.13
CA GLU A 75 -2.55 -8.57 -1.73
C GLU A 75 -1.22 -7.93 -2.21
N ASP A 76 -1.27 -6.68 -2.67
CA ASP A 76 -0.06 -5.94 -3.10
C ASP A 76 0.78 -5.53 -1.90
N ILE A 77 0.13 -5.06 -0.83
CA ILE A 77 0.79 -4.68 0.43
C ILE A 77 1.36 -5.91 1.15
N GLU A 78 0.64 -7.05 1.15
CA GLU A 78 1.13 -8.32 1.68
C GLU A 78 2.35 -8.82 0.90
N THR A 79 2.31 -8.75 -0.43
CA THR A 79 3.44 -9.13 -1.27
C THR A 79 4.65 -8.25 -0.98
N TYR A 80 4.44 -6.94 -0.81
CA TYR A 80 5.50 -6.00 -0.43
C TYR A 80 6.06 -6.30 0.95
N ALA A 81 5.20 -6.52 1.96
CA ALA A 81 5.61 -6.83 3.32
C ALA A 81 6.32 -8.18 3.48
N GLN A 82 6.20 -9.10 2.53
CA GLN A 82 6.95 -10.36 2.52
C GLN A 82 8.39 -10.22 1.98
N THR A 83 8.82 -9.01 1.60
CA THR A 83 10.17 -8.77 1.05
C THR A 83 11.23 -8.43 2.10
N TRP A 84 10.83 -8.14 3.34
CA TRP A 84 11.71 -7.83 4.48
C TRP A 84 11.54 -8.84 5.62
#